data_AF-A0A7S2XMG2-F1
#
_entry.id   AF-A0A7S2XMG2-F1
#
_cell.length_a   1.000
_cell.length_b   1.000
_cell.length_c   1.000
_cell.angle_alpha   90.00
_cell.angle_beta   90.00
_cell.angle_gamma   90.00
#
_symmetry.space_group_name_H-M   'P 1'
#
loop_
_entity.id
_entity.type
_entity.pdbx_description
1 polymer ?
#
loop_
_entity_poly.entity_id
_entity_poly.type
_entity_poly.pdbx_seq_one_letter_code
_entity_poly.pdbx_strand_id
1 'polypeptide(L)'
;CGDGVNDAPALAVSDVGVAMGEGAALSMEMSDVTLMDSNLTKLLFSIKMGSKVILTIQENIIFSLFAKIIVVGLTFWGKMTLLTAIASDVGVMLAVTLNGMKLLPSRQMASLQEEVYIKDEERQRRRAKSKYHELPLAGSRQPNEMEEIL
;
A
#
# COMPACT_ATOMS: atom_id res chain seq x y z
N CYS A 1 -11.95 6.01 -6.14
CA CYS A 1 -11.67 4.58 -6.42
C CYS A 1 -12.78 4.05 -7.29
N GLY A 2 -12.45 3.20 -8.26
CA GLY A 2 -13.42 2.66 -9.21
C GLY A 2 -13.07 1.24 -9.64
N ASP A 3 -14.06 0.54 -10.16
CA ASP A 3 -13.91 -0.78 -10.77
C ASP A 3 -14.50 -0.83 -12.18
N GLY A 4 -15.16 0.23 -12.64
CA GLY A 4 -15.95 0.20 -13.87
C GLY A 4 -15.53 1.24 -14.90
N VAL A 5 -16.02 1.03 -16.12
CA VAL A 5 -15.95 2.00 -17.22
C VAL A 5 -16.58 3.34 -16.84
N ASN A 6 -17.63 3.31 -16.01
CA ASN A 6 -18.34 4.51 -15.55
C ASN A 6 -17.53 5.33 -14.54
N ASP A 7 -16.57 4.71 -13.83
CA ASP A 7 -15.71 5.40 -12.88
C ASP A 7 -14.46 5.98 -13.55
N ALA A 8 -14.12 5.52 -14.75
CA ALA A 8 -12.93 5.95 -15.49
C ALA A 8 -12.86 7.48 -15.72
N PRO A 9 -13.95 8.20 -16.08
CA PRO A 9 -13.91 9.65 -16.20
C PRO A 9 -13.64 10.35 -14.87
N ALA A 10 -14.17 9.81 -13.77
CA ALA A 10 -13.97 10.35 -12.43
C ALA A 10 -12.56 10.08 -11.89
N LEU A 11 -11.97 8.92 -12.24
CA LEU A 11 -10.58 8.59 -11.91
C LEU A 11 -9.60 9.49 -12.66
N ALA A 12 -9.85 9.77 -13.94
CA ALA A 12 -8.97 10.60 -14.77
C ALA A 12 -8.90 12.07 -14.32
N VAL A 13 -9.90 12.58 -13.59
CA VAL A 13 -9.91 13.95 -13.05
C VAL A 13 -9.57 14.02 -11.56
N SER A 14 -9.38 12.87 -10.89
CA SER A 14 -9.05 12.84 -9.47
C SER A 14 -7.58 13.12 -9.21
N ASP A 15 -7.25 13.73 -8.07
CA ASP A 15 -5.85 13.96 -7.67
C ASP A 15 -5.07 12.64 -7.46
N VAL A 16 -5.80 11.57 -7.08
CA VAL A 16 -5.28 10.21 -6.95
C VAL A 16 -6.39 9.22 -7.32
N GLY A 17 -6.27 8.62 -8.51
CA GLY A 17 -7.14 7.57 -9.00
C GLY A 17 -6.72 6.19 -8.51
N VAL A 18 -7.67 5.42 -7.97
CA VAL A 18 -7.40 4.05 -7.49
C VAL A 18 -8.35 3.04 -8.15
N ALA A 19 -7.81 2.11 -8.93
CA ALA A 19 -8.58 1.03 -9.56
C ALA A 19 -8.50 -0.28 -8.76
N MET A 20 -9.58 -1.06 -8.79
CA MET A 20 -9.61 -2.41 -8.22
C MET A 20 -9.19 -3.47 -9.25
N GLY A 21 -8.54 -4.54 -8.77
CA GLY A 21 -7.85 -5.55 -9.60
C GLY A 21 -8.76 -6.45 -10.44
N GLU A 22 -10.03 -6.59 -10.05
CA GLU A 22 -11.07 -7.25 -10.87
C GLU A 22 -11.89 -6.24 -11.69
N GLY A 23 -11.51 -4.96 -11.68
CA GLY A 23 -12.21 -3.91 -12.40
C GLY A 23 -11.98 -3.93 -13.91
N ALA A 24 -12.79 -3.17 -14.63
CA ALA A 24 -12.68 -2.94 -16.06
C ALA A 24 -11.31 -2.38 -16.43
N ALA A 25 -10.73 -2.87 -17.52
CA ALA A 25 -9.42 -2.44 -18.02
C ALA A 25 -9.33 -0.91 -18.20
N LEU A 26 -10.43 -0.27 -18.63
CA LEU A 26 -10.48 1.20 -18.78
C LEU A 26 -10.30 1.93 -17.44
N SER A 27 -10.80 1.37 -16.34
CA SER A 27 -10.62 1.94 -15.00
C SER A 27 -9.17 1.84 -14.54
N MET A 28 -8.48 0.74 -14.89
CA MET A 28 -7.07 0.52 -14.54
C MET A 28 -6.12 1.43 -15.31
N GLU A 29 -6.41 1.65 -16.60
CA GLU A 29 -5.61 2.52 -17.47
C GLU A 29 -5.65 3.98 -17.01
N MET A 30 -6.80 4.43 -16.50
CA MET A 30 -7.02 5.82 -16.07
C MET A 30 -6.63 6.08 -14.61
N SER A 31 -6.22 5.06 -13.85
CA SER A 31 -5.89 5.21 -12.43
C SER A 31 -4.38 5.30 -12.17
N ASP A 32 -3.98 6.07 -11.17
CA ASP A 32 -2.57 6.17 -10.74
C ASP A 32 -2.09 4.92 -9.98
N VAL A 33 -3.02 4.25 -9.29
CA VAL A 33 -2.71 3.07 -8.45
C VAL A 33 -3.74 1.97 -8.69
N THR A 34 -3.27 0.80 -9.10
CA THR A 34 -4.11 -0.40 -9.25
C THR A 34 -3.88 -1.36 -8.09
N LEU A 35 -4.94 -1.70 -7.36
CA LEU A 35 -4.88 -2.80 -6.40
C LEU A 35 -4.96 -4.13 -7.15
N MET A 36 -3.97 -5.01 -7.00
CA MET A 36 -4.03 -6.35 -7.58
C MET A 36 -5.05 -7.29 -6.91
N ASP A 37 -5.61 -6.89 -5.76
CA ASP A 37 -6.55 -7.67 -4.97
C ASP A 37 -7.76 -6.78 -4.66
N SER A 38 -8.97 -7.33 -4.64
CA SER A 38 -10.25 -6.64 -4.46
C SER A 38 -10.45 -6.11 -3.01
N ASN A 39 -9.38 -6.02 -2.22
CA ASN A 39 -9.38 -5.71 -0.80
C ASN A 39 -8.91 -4.27 -0.51
N LEU A 40 -9.87 -3.37 -0.28
CA LEU A 40 -9.61 -1.97 0.09
C LEU A 40 -8.84 -1.81 1.42
N THR A 41 -8.78 -2.83 2.28
CA THR A 41 -8.03 -2.76 3.54
C THR A 41 -6.53 -2.55 3.28
N LYS A 42 -6.01 -3.12 2.18
CA LYS A 42 -4.61 -2.94 1.75
C LYS A 42 -4.33 -1.50 1.28
N LEU A 43 -5.32 -0.82 0.69
CA LEU A 43 -5.21 0.59 0.31
C LEU A 43 -5.02 1.48 1.54
N LEU A 44 -5.85 1.27 2.57
CA LEU A 44 -5.75 2.02 3.84
C LEU A 44 -4.39 1.82 4.52
N PHE A 45 -3.84 0.61 4.45
CA PHE A 45 -2.50 0.31 4.96
C PHE A 45 -1.42 1.08 4.19
N SER A 46 -1.49 1.09 2.86
CA SER A 46 -0.55 1.80 1.99
C SER A 46 -0.56 3.30 2.25
N ILE A 47 -1.74 3.92 2.42
CA ILE A 47 -1.88 5.35 2.76
C ILE A 47 -1.22 5.66 4.10
N LYS A 48 -1.48 4.87 5.15
CA LYS A 48 -0.85 5.05 6.47
C LYS A 48 0.66 4.93 6.42
N MET A 49 1.18 4.05 5.56
CA MET A 49 2.61 3.91 5.36
C MET A 49 3.20 5.10 4.60
N GLY A 50 2.52 5.56 3.56
CA GLY A 50 2.89 6.76 2.80
C GLY A 50 3.08 7.98 3.70
N SER A 51 2.22 8.17 4.70
CA SER A 51 2.40 9.26 5.69
C SER A 51 3.72 9.15 6.47
N LYS A 52 4.18 7.94 6.82
CA LYS A 52 5.48 7.74 7.48
C LYS A 52 6.64 8.02 6.53
N VAL A 53 6.50 7.63 5.26
CA VAL A 53 7.49 7.91 4.21
C VAL A 53 7.68 9.43 4.08
N ILE A 54 6.58 10.19 4.03
CA ILE A 54 6.60 11.65 3.92
C ILE A 54 7.35 12.29 5.11
N LEU A 55 7.13 11.80 6.34
CA LEU A 55 7.83 12.32 7.51
C LEU A 55 9.35 12.15 7.39
N THR A 56 9.84 10.96 7.02
CA THR A 56 11.29 10.76 6.86
C THR A 56 11.85 11.53 5.67
N ILE A 57 11.07 11.74 4.60
CA ILE A 57 11.48 12.62 3.49
C ILE A 57 11.69 14.05 4.01
N GLN A 58 10.77 14.56 4.83
CA GLN A 58 10.92 15.90 5.42
C GLN A 58 12.16 15.99 6.32
N GLU A 59 12.43 14.98 7.16
CA GLU A 59 13.65 14.91 7.97
C GLU A 59 14.93 14.93 7.10
N ASN A 60 14.95 14.15 6.02
CA ASN A 60 16.06 14.10 5.07
C ASN A 60 16.32 15.44 4.38
N ILE A 61 15.25 16.12 3.96
CA ILE A 61 15.34 17.45 3.35
C ILE A 61 15.92 18.45 4.35
N ILE A 62 15.40 18.47 5.58
CA ILE A 62 15.89 19.37 6.64
C ILE A 62 17.37 19.12 6.92
N PHE A 63 17.78 17.86 7.07
CA PHE A 63 19.18 17.49 7.28
C PHE A 63 20.09 17.92 6.12
N SER A 64 19.65 17.69 4.89
CA SER A 64 20.38 18.08 3.68
C SER A 64 20.57 19.59 3.60
N LEU A 65 19.49 20.36 3.88
CA LEU A 65 19.54 21.82 3.87
C LEU A 65 20.48 22.34 4.96
N PHE A 66 20.36 21.80 6.16
CA PHE A 66 21.17 22.21 7.30
C PHE A 66 22.67 22.00 7.02
N ALA A 67 23.03 20.83 6.49
CA ALA A 67 24.41 20.55 6.11
C ALA A 67 24.91 21.49 5.00
N LYS A 68 24.07 21.81 4.00
CA LYS A 68 24.43 22.80 2.96
C LYS A 68 24.65 24.20 3.52
N ILE A 69 23.83 24.64 4.47
CA ILE A 69 23.99 25.94 5.12
C ILE A 69 25.31 26.00 5.91
N ILE A 70 25.66 24.93 6.63
CA ILE A 70 26.93 24.84 7.34
C ILE A 70 28.11 24.97 6.36
N VAL A 71 28.11 24.19 5.28
CA VAL A 71 29.19 24.23 4.27
C VAL A 71 29.33 25.63 3.68
N VAL A 72 28.23 26.27 3.29
CA VAL A 72 28.24 27.64 2.76
C VAL A 72 28.77 28.62 3.81
N GLY A 73 28.34 28.54 5.06
CA GLY A 73 28.83 29.39 6.15
C GLY A 73 30.33 29.26 6.41
N LEU A 74 30.85 28.02 6.44
CA LEU A 74 32.30 27.78 6.56
C LEU A 74 33.08 28.28 5.34
N THR A 75 32.49 28.22 4.14
CA THR A 75 33.10 28.74 2.92
C THR A 75 33.29 30.25 3.00
N PHE A 76 32.29 31.00 3.48
CA PHE A 76 32.41 32.45 3.70
C PHE A 76 33.49 32.82 4.74
N TRP A 77 33.73 31.97 5.73
CA TRP A 77 34.81 32.17 6.71
C TRP A 77 36.22 31.89 6.17
N GLY A 78 36.35 31.47 4.90
CA GLY A 78 37.63 31.28 4.23
C GLY A 78 38.43 30.04 4.69
N LYS A 79 37.80 29.11 5.43
CA LYS A 79 38.47 27.92 5.98
C LYS A 79 38.29 26.65 5.14
N MET A 80 37.73 26.74 3.93
CA MET A 80 37.37 25.59 3.10
C MET A 80 38.15 25.54 1.78
N THR A 81 38.81 24.41 1.55
CA THR A 81 39.46 24.06 0.27
C THR A 81 38.45 23.35 -0.64
N LEU A 82 38.60 23.43 -1.97
CA LEU A 82 37.68 22.79 -2.93
C LEU A 82 37.41 21.30 -2.63
N LEU A 83 38.46 20.56 -2.24
CA LEU A 83 38.35 19.13 -1.92
C LEU A 83 37.43 18.88 -0.72
N THR A 84 37.54 19.67 0.35
CA THR A 84 36.71 19.48 1.55
C THR A 84 35.26 19.87 1.30
N ALA A 85 35.02 20.87 0.44
CA ALA A 85 33.66 21.23 0.00
C ALA A 85 32.99 20.07 -0.75
N ILE A 86 33.66 19.48 -1.74
CA ILE A 86 33.13 18.35 -2.52
C ILE A 86 32.95 17.11 -1.63
N ALA A 87 33.95 16.79 -0.79
CA ALA A 87 33.87 15.65 0.13
C ALA A 87 32.69 15.78 1.10
N SER A 88 32.42 17.00 1.59
CA SER A 88 31.27 17.26 2.46
C SER A 88 29.94 17.08 1.72
N ASP A 89 29.79 17.62 0.50
CA ASP A 89 28.53 17.51 -0.26
C ASP A 89 28.22 16.05 -0.61
N VAL A 90 29.21 15.28 -1.05
CA VAL A 90 29.08 13.84 -1.32
C VAL A 90 28.81 13.06 -0.03
N GLY A 91 29.48 13.40 1.07
CA GLY A 91 29.26 12.77 2.37
C GLY A 91 27.83 12.97 2.89
N VAL A 92 27.30 14.19 2.73
CA VAL A 92 25.90 14.51 3.07
C VAL A 92 24.93 13.74 2.19
N MET A 93 25.19 13.69 0.88
CA MET A 93 24.38 12.88 -0.05
C MET A 93 24.30 11.42 0.37
N LEU A 94 25.44 10.81 0.75
CA LEU A 94 25.49 9.44 1.24
C LEU A 94 24.72 9.26 2.56
N ALA A 95 24.90 10.17 3.52
CA ALA A 95 24.22 10.11 4.80
C ALA A 95 22.68 10.17 4.65
N VAL A 96 22.20 11.07 3.80
CA VAL A 96 20.76 11.23 3.49
C VAL A 96 20.22 9.99 2.78
N THR A 97 20.99 9.44 1.84
CA THR A 97 20.63 8.21 1.13
C THR A 97 20.50 7.03 2.09
N LEU A 98 21.47 6.86 3.01
CA LEU A 98 21.42 5.82 4.04
C LEU A 98 20.22 5.99 4.98
N ASN A 99 19.91 7.23 5.39
CA ASN A 99 18.73 7.49 6.21
C ASN A 99 17.43 7.19 5.43
N GLY A 100 17.40 7.47 4.12
CA GLY A 100 16.33 7.07 3.23
C GLY A 100 16.17 5.54 3.11
N MET A 101 17.26 4.78 3.12
CA MET A 101 17.20 3.31 3.08
C MET A 101 16.64 2.70 4.37
N LYS A 102 16.63 3.41 5.49
CA LYS A 102 15.99 2.95 6.74
C LYS A 102 14.47 2.77 6.60
N LEU A 103 13.86 3.45 5.63
CA LEU A 103 12.44 3.30 5.29
C LEU A 103 12.11 2.00 4.54
N LEU A 104 13.12 1.21 4.15
CA LEU A 104 12.88 -0.08 3.53
C LEU A 104 11.95 -0.92 4.42
N PRO A 105 10.99 -1.63 3.81
CA PRO A 105 9.95 -2.35 4.53
C PRO A 105 10.59 -3.31 5.54
N SER A 106 10.55 -2.91 6.80
CA SER A 106 11.04 -3.71 7.91
C SER A 106 10.14 -4.94 8.06
N ARG A 107 10.64 -6.01 8.68
CA ARG A 107 9.95 -7.28 8.97
C ARG A 107 8.51 -7.14 9.54
N GLN A 108 8.20 -5.95 10.07
CA GLN A 108 6.87 -5.50 10.50
C GLN A 108 5.81 -5.45 9.37
N MET A 109 6.22 -5.27 8.11
CA MET A 109 5.33 -5.32 6.94
C MET A 109 4.81 -6.72 6.68
N ALA A 110 5.68 -7.74 6.85
CA ALA A 110 5.28 -9.13 6.71
C ALA A 110 4.24 -9.51 7.78
N SER A 111 4.44 -9.07 9.03
CA SER A 111 3.50 -9.36 10.12
C SER A 111 2.14 -8.65 10.00
N LEU A 112 2.09 -7.42 9.47
CA LEU A 112 0.82 -6.70 9.27
C LEU A 112 0.04 -7.27 8.08
N GLN A 113 0.76 -7.75 7.07
CA GLN A 113 0.16 -8.44 5.93
C GLN A 113 -0.36 -9.83 6.34
N GLU A 114 0.34 -10.53 7.23
CA GLU A 114 -0.06 -11.80 7.83
C GLU A 114 -1.28 -11.63 8.76
N GLU A 115 -1.32 -10.59 9.59
CA GLU A 115 -2.46 -10.29 10.48
C GLU A 115 -3.73 -9.89 9.67
N VAL A 116 -3.57 -9.09 8.61
CA VAL A 116 -4.70 -8.75 7.71
C VAL A 116 -5.19 -9.99 6.96
N TYR A 117 -4.29 -10.85 6.49
CA TYR A 117 -4.63 -12.10 5.80
C TYR A 117 -5.39 -13.08 6.71
N ILE A 118 -4.88 -13.34 7.92
CA ILE A 118 -5.53 -14.24 8.90
C ILE A 118 -6.93 -13.71 9.27
N LYS A 119 -7.07 -12.39 9.45
CA LYS A 119 -8.35 -11.78 9.81
C LYS A 119 -9.40 -11.91 8.71
N ASP A 120 -8.98 -11.82 7.44
CA ASP A 120 -9.88 -12.04 6.31
C ASP A 120 -10.28 -13.51 6.17
N GLU A 121 -9.36 -14.46 6.41
CA GLU A 121 -9.68 -15.89 6.41
C GLU A 121 -10.68 -16.25 7.52
N GLU A 122 -10.51 -15.70 8.73
CA GLU A 122 -11.49 -15.85 9.80
C GLU A 122 -12.85 -15.28 9.40
N ARG A 123 -12.88 -14.10 8.76
CA ARG A 123 -14.13 -13.47 8.32
C ARG A 123 -14.84 -14.33 7.28
N GLN A 124 -14.10 -14.93 6.35
CA GLN A 124 -14.65 -15.85 5.35
C GLN A 124 -15.16 -17.14 6.00
N ARG A 125 -14.40 -17.74 6.93
CA ARG A 125 -14.83 -18.93 7.68
C ARG A 125 -16.08 -18.67 8.52
N ARG A 126 -16.20 -17.50 9.16
CA ARG A 126 -17.40 -17.09 9.91
C ARG A 126 -18.61 -16.90 8.98
N ARG A 127 -18.42 -16.26 7.82
CA ARG A 127 -19.48 -16.09 6.80
C ARG A 127 -19.93 -17.44 6.23
N ALA A 128 -18.99 -18.34 5.93
CA ALA A 128 -19.30 -19.70 5.48
C ALA A 128 -20.10 -20.46 6.54
N LYS A 129 -19.66 -20.46 7.82
CA LYS A 129 -20.38 -21.10 8.94
C LYS A 129 -21.79 -20.53 9.15
N SER A 130 -21.97 -19.22 9.04
CA SER A 130 -23.29 -18.59 9.13
C SER A 130 -24.23 -19.09 8.03
N LYS A 131 -23.71 -19.23 6.81
CA LYS A 131 -24.46 -19.74 5.65
C LYS A 131 -24.87 -21.22 5.80
N TYR A 132 -24.09 -22.02 6.52
CA TYR A 132 -24.45 -23.42 6.86
C TYR A 132 -25.51 -23.54 7.96
N HIS A 133 -25.62 -22.54 8.84
CA HIS A 133 -26.62 -22.54 9.91
C HIS A 133 -28.01 -22.12 9.43
N GLU A 134 -28.10 -21.40 8.31
CA GLU A 134 -29.35 -20.97 7.67
C GLU A 134 -29.90 -21.96 6.62
N LEU A 135 -29.19 -23.05 6.32
CA LEU A 135 -29.71 -24.11 5.44
C LEU A 135 -30.77 -24.92 6.20
N PRO A 136 -32.06 -24.88 5.82
CA PRO A 136 -33.04 -25.80 6.38
C PRO A 136 -32.56 -27.22 6.04
N LEU A 137 -32.58 -28.11 7.02
CA LEU A 137 -32.30 -29.54 6.87
C LEU A 137 -33.23 -30.08 5.77
N ALA A 138 -32.76 -30.05 4.52
CA ALA A 138 -33.47 -30.61 3.39
C ALA A 138 -33.59 -32.10 3.64
N GLY A 139 -34.83 -32.52 3.85
CA GLY A 139 -35.20 -33.77 4.45
C GLY A 139 -34.53 -34.98 3.82
N SER A 140 -34.24 -35.92 4.69
CA SER A 140 -34.19 -37.35 4.40
C SER A 140 -35.33 -37.74 3.44
N ARG A 141 -35.03 -37.94 2.16
CA ARG A 141 -35.90 -38.68 1.26
C ARG A 141 -35.23 -40.01 0.98
N GLN A 142 -35.72 -41.05 1.67
CA GLN A 142 -35.37 -42.44 1.43
C GLN A 142 -35.73 -42.81 -0.02
N PRO A 143 -34.88 -43.54 -0.76
CA PRO A 143 -35.13 -43.91 -2.15
C PRO A 143 -35.94 -45.21 -2.22
N ASN A 144 -37.16 -45.20 -1.70
CA ASN A 144 -38.10 -46.32 -1.83
C ASN A 144 -39.44 -45.72 -2.30
N GLU A 145 -40.11 -46.36 -3.25
CA GLU A 145 -41.32 -45.91 -3.96
C GLU A 145 -41.05 -45.09 -5.24
N MET A 146 -40.56 -45.77 -6.28
CA MET A 146 -41.00 -45.55 -7.66
C MET A 146 -41.02 -46.90 -8.40
N GLU A 147 -41.69 -47.89 -7.80
CA GLU A 147 -42.26 -49.05 -8.49
C GLU A 147 -43.78 -48.88 -8.48
N GLU A 148 -44.29 -47.80 -9.06
CA GLU A 148 -45.68 -47.75 -9.53
C GLU A 148 -45.84 -46.53 -10.45
N ILE A 149 -46.53 -46.77 -11.55
CA ILE A 149 -47.01 -45.81 -12.55
C ILE A 149 -46.07 -45.58 -13.76
N LEU A 150 -46.30 -46.49 -14.73
CA LEU A 150 -46.20 -46.37 -16.20
C LEU A 150 -44.83 -46.51 -16.88
#